data_AF-A0A1Q3HU00-F1
#
_entry.id   AF-A0A1Q3HU00-F1
#
_cell.length_a   1.000
_cell.length_b   1.000
_cell.length_c   1.000
_cell.angle_alpha   90.00
_cell.angle_beta   90.00
_cell.angle_gamma   90.00
#
_symmetry.space_group_name_H-M   'P 1'
#
loop_
_entity.id
_entity.type
_entity.pdbx_description
1 polymer ?
#
loop_
_entity_poly.entity_id
_entity_poly.type
_entity_poly.pdbx_seq_one_letter_code
_entity_poly.pdbx_strand_id
1 'polypeptide(L)'
;MSEGRSWQGNWANRLYERVRERGFSSLTAFADAHPTLPLVELTEELGDDLNAVQVFKGLVDEAERSHRVTRLVRGQLVRELYESFPNGWPALMDDEARMEVAMALGSWFGFTPVTHQERVNRASDALLAKPPPPGWRPLGPDDELLLTLLPDEEA
;
A
#
# COMPACT_ATOMS: atom_id res chain seq x y z
N MET A 1 10.90 -14.78 -10.78
CA MET A 1 11.93 -14.37 -9.81
C MET A 1 13.00 -13.60 -10.57
N SER A 2 13.13 -12.29 -10.36
CA SER A 2 14.23 -11.51 -10.95
C SER A 2 15.53 -11.94 -10.26
N GLU A 3 16.37 -12.69 -10.97
CA GLU A 3 17.62 -13.24 -10.45
C GLU A 3 18.67 -12.13 -10.22
N GLY A 4 19.04 -11.95 -8.95
CA GLY A 4 20.36 -11.45 -8.52
C GLY A 4 20.72 -9.98 -8.74
N ARG A 5 20.19 -9.29 -9.75
CA ARG A 5 20.59 -7.92 -10.11
C ARG A 5 19.96 -6.84 -9.24
N SER A 6 18.74 -7.05 -8.76
CA SER A 6 18.00 -6.03 -8.00
C SER A 6 18.77 -5.57 -6.76
N TRP A 7 19.41 -6.51 -6.05
CA TRP A 7 20.17 -6.24 -4.82
C TRP A 7 21.66 -5.91 -5.03
N GLN A 8 22.15 -5.91 -6.28
CA GLN A 8 23.54 -5.56 -6.55
C GLN A 8 23.77 -4.05 -6.48
N GLY A 9 24.90 -3.63 -5.89
CA GLY A 9 25.28 -2.21 -5.79
C GLY A 9 24.35 -1.38 -4.91
N ASN A 10 24.39 -0.06 -5.07
CA ASN A 10 23.54 0.87 -4.31
C ASN A 10 22.15 0.99 -4.95
N TRP A 11 21.30 -0.02 -4.72
CA TRP A 11 19.93 -0.05 -5.23
C TRP A 11 19.08 1.13 -4.73
N ALA A 12 19.35 1.65 -3.52
CA ALA A 12 18.64 2.79 -2.98
C ALA A 12 18.89 4.05 -3.82
N ASN A 13 20.14 4.31 -4.21
CA ASN A 13 20.44 5.41 -5.14
C ASN A 13 19.72 5.23 -6.47
N ARG A 14 19.72 4.02 -7.04
CA ARG A 14 19.01 3.74 -8.30
C ARG A 14 17.51 3.99 -8.17
N LEU A 15 16.88 3.52 -7.10
CA LEU A 15 15.45 3.77 -6.82
C LEU A 15 15.14 5.26 -6.90
N TYR A 16 15.92 6.10 -6.20
CA TYR A 16 15.69 7.55 -6.20
C TYR A 16 16.08 8.21 -7.53
N GLU A 17 17.03 7.67 -8.29
CA GLU A 17 17.32 8.11 -9.66
C GLU A 17 16.12 7.85 -10.57
N ARG A 18 15.54 6.63 -10.54
CA ARG A 18 14.34 6.27 -11.31
C ARG A 18 13.17 7.19 -11.01
N VAL A 19 12.93 7.48 -9.73
CA VAL A 19 11.89 8.42 -9.29
C VAL A 19 12.11 9.81 -9.89
N ARG A 20 13.34 10.32 -9.85
CA ARG A 20 13.69 11.64 -10.41
C ARG A 20 13.59 11.68 -11.93
N GLU A 21 13.99 10.61 -12.63
CA GLU A 21 13.83 10.46 -14.08
C GLU A 21 12.35 10.57 -14.52
N ARG A 22 11.42 10.22 -13.62
CA ARG A 22 9.97 10.34 -13.83
C ARG A 22 9.39 11.68 -13.40
N GLY A 23 10.23 12.62 -12.96
CA GLY A 23 9.81 13.97 -12.60
C GLY A 23 9.28 14.10 -11.16
N PHE A 24 9.47 13.09 -10.31
CA PHE A 24 9.03 13.14 -8.91
C PHE A 24 10.16 13.51 -7.96
N SER A 25 9.83 14.27 -6.92
CA SER A 25 10.78 14.75 -5.91
C SER A 25 11.06 13.73 -4.80
N SER A 26 10.18 12.75 -4.62
CA SER A 26 10.29 11.67 -3.63
C SER A 26 9.58 10.41 -4.12
N LEU A 27 9.91 9.27 -3.53
CA LEU A 27 9.25 8.02 -3.86
C LEU A 27 7.77 8.04 -3.42
N THR A 28 7.48 8.69 -2.30
CA THR A 28 6.13 8.95 -1.81
C THR A 28 5.34 9.78 -2.81
N ALA A 29 5.92 10.83 -3.39
CA ALA A 29 5.24 11.65 -4.41
C ALA A 29 4.92 10.83 -5.68
N PHE A 30 5.84 9.95 -6.09
CA PHE A 30 5.59 9.01 -7.19
C PHE A 30 4.45 8.03 -6.86
N ALA A 31 4.44 7.45 -5.66
CA ALA A 31 3.38 6.55 -5.21
C ALA A 31 2.02 7.25 -5.03
N ASP A 32 2.01 8.52 -4.62
CA ASP A 32 0.79 9.34 -4.47
C ASP A 32 0.16 9.70 -5.82
N ALA A 33 0.98 9.82 -6.87
CA ALA A 33 0.49 10.00 -8.24
C ALA A 33 -0.09 8.71 -8.84
N HIS A 34 0.23 7.55 -8.26
CA HIS A 34 -0.23 6.23 -8.69
C HIS A 34 -0.82 5.44 -7.51
N PRO A 35 -1.86 5.96 -6.82
CA PRO A 35 -2.31 5.42 -5.53
C PRO A 35 -2.95 4.04 -5.65
N THR A 36 -3.43 3.68 -6.84
CA THR A 36 -4.21 2.48 -7.11
C THR A 36 -3.41 1.37 -7.79
N LEU A 37 -2.17 1.64 -8.23
CA LEU A 37 -1.33 0.61 -8.84
C LEU A 37 -0.88 -0.38 -7.76
N PRO A 38 -1.11 -1.69 -7.94
CA PRO A 38 -0.49 -2.73 -7.13
C PRO A 38 1.02 -2.52 -7.03
N LEU A 39 1.64 -2.94 -5.93
CA LEU A 39 3.05 -2.65 -5.65
C LEU A 39 3.99 -3.19 -6.73
N VAL A 40 3.64 -4.33 -7.35
CA VAL A 40 4.40 -4.91 -8.46
C VAL A 40 4.33 -4.00 -9.69
N GLU A 41 3.14 -3.56 -10.10
CA GLU A 41 2.95 -2.65 -11.24
C GLU A 41 3.60 -1.28 -10.98
N LEU A 42 3.48 -0.75 -9.75
CA LEU A 42 4.17 0.48 -9.34
C LEU A 42 5.69 0.36 -9.48
N THR A 43 6.23 -0.85 -9.26
CA THR A 43 7.66 -1.13 -9.45
C THR A 43 8.03 -1.22 -10.92
N GLU A 44 7.19 -1.85 -11.74
CA GLU A 44 7.41 -1.94 -13.19
C GLU A 44 7.48 -0.56 -13.83
N GLU A 45 6.64 0.38 -13.38
CA GLU A 45 6.71 1.78 -13.77
C GLU A 45 8.08 2.40 -13.47
N LEU A 46 8.80 1.96 -12.42
CA LEU A 46 10.15 2.42 -12.04
C LEU A 46 11.29 1.74 -12.81
N GLY A 47 11.05 0.59 -13.44
CA GLY A 47 12.01 -0.14 -14.26
C GLY A 47 12.24 -1.59 -13.81
N ASP A 48 12.85 -2.38 -14.69
CA ASP A 48 13.07 -3.82 -14.52
C ASP A 48 14.21 -4.19 -13.55
N ASP A 49 15.01 -3.21 -13.14
CA ASP A 49 16.15 -3.40 -12.24
C ASP A 49 15.81 -3.25 -10.74
N LEU A 50 14.53 -3.04 -10.42
CA LEU A 50 13.99 -2.90 -9.07
C LEU A 50 12.97 -4.01 -8.77
N ASN A 51 12.76 -4.30 -7.49
CA ASN A 51 11.70 -5.20 -7.05
C ASN A 51 10.75 -4.52 -6.04
N ALA A 52 9.55 -5.08 -5.90
CA ALA A 52 8.50 -4.59 -5.01
C ALA A 52 8.96 -4.40 -3.56
N VAL A 53 9.79 -5.31 -3.04
CA VAL A 53 10.33 -5.21 -1.67
C VAL A 53 11.23 -3.98 -1.52
N GLN A 54 12.04 -3.66 -2.51
CA GLN A 54 12.90 -2.47 -2.50
C GLN A 54 12.09 -1.18 -2.57
N VAL A 55 11.08 -1.13 -3.44
CA VAL A 55 10.17 0.02 -3.54
C VAL A 55 9.43 0.22 -2.24
N PHE A 56 8.84 -0.84 -1.66
CA PHE A 56 8.15 -0.76 -0.39
C PHE A 56 9.07 -0.37 0.76
N LYS A 57 10.29 -0.92 0.81
CA LYS A 57 11.28 -0.50 1.79
C LYS A 57 11.60 0.99 1.68
N GLY A 58 11.77 1.51 0.46
CA GLY A 58 11.98 2.94 0.24
C GLY A 58 10.79 3.78 0.76
N LEU A 59 9.56 3.32 0.52
CA LEU A 59 8.35 3.98 1.01
C LEU A 59 8.30 4.00 2.54
N VAL A 60 8.64 2.89 3.20
CA VAL A 60 8.76 2.82 4.67
C VAL A 60 9.82 3.80 5.17
N ASP A 61 11.01 3.78 4.59
CA ASP A 61 12.12 4.65 5.00
C ASP A 61 11.75 6.16 4.84
N GLU A 62 11.01 6.53 3.78
CA GLU A 62 10.48 7.91 3.63
C GLU A 62 9.37 8.24 4.63
N ALA A 63 8.44 7.31 4.85
CA ALA A 63 7.30 7.52 5.75
C ALA A 63 7.76 7.62 7.22
N GLU A 64 8.75 6.83 7.64
CA GLU A 64 9.35 6.93 8.97
C GLU A 64 10.03 8.28 9.18
N ARG A 65 10.88 8.69 8.22
CA ARG A 65 11.59 9.98 8.27
C ARG A 65 10.66 11.20 8.27
N SER A 66 9.50 11.08 7.65
CA SER A 66 8.50 12.16 7.57
C SER A 66 7.37 12.05 8.61
N HIS A 67 7.40 11.02 9.47
CA HIS A 67 6.33 10.73 10.44
C HIS A 67 4.95 10.53 9.78
N ARG A 68 4.91 9.85 8.63
CA ARG A 68 3.69 9.57 7.84
C ARG A 68 3.44 8.08 7.66
N VAL A 69 3.92 7.22 8.56
CA VAL A 69 3.77 5.76 8.47
C VAL A 69 2.30 5.33 8.41
N THR A 70 1.41 5.96 9.20
CA THR A 70 -0.02 5.65 9.11
C THR A 70 -0.60 5.93 7.73
N ARG A 71 -0.18 7.03 7.09
CA ARG A 71 -0.61 7.34 5.72
C ARG A 71 -0.09 6.33 4.70
N LEU A 72 1.15 5.87 4.85
CA LEU A 72 1.70 4.78 4.04
C LEU A 72 0.85 3.51 4.20
N VAL A 73 0.50 3.14 5.44
CA VAL A 73 -0.33 1.97 5.73
C VAL A 73 -1.72 2.08 5.07
N ARG A 74 -2.36 3.25 5.09
CA ARG A 74 -3.60 3.50 4.33
C ARG A 74 -3.37 3.33 2.83
N GLY A 75 -2.28 3.89 2.30
CA GLY A 75 -1.93 3.79 0.89
C GLY A 75 -1.67 2.35 0.43
N GLN A 76 -1.09 1.51 1.28
CA GLN A 76 -0.92 0.09 0.98
C GLN A 76 -2.28 -0.61 0.92
N LEU A 77 -3.20 -0.33 1.85
CA LEU A 77 -4.56 -0.90 1.80
C LEU A 77 -5.27 -0.56 0.47
N VAL A 78 -5.14 0.68 -0.03
CA VAL A 78 -5.69 1.04 -1.34
C VAL A 78 -5.20 0.09 -2.43
N ARG A 79 -3.91 -0.22 -2.45
CA ARG A 79 -3.30 -1.11 -3.46
C ARG A 79 -3.80 -2.54 -3.35
N GLU A 80 -3.86 -3.08 -2.13
CA GLU A 80 -4.41 -4.43 -1.90
C GLU A 80 -5.87 -4.53 -2.33
N LEU A 81 -6.67 -3.47 -2.11
CA LEU A 81 -8.07 -3.41 -2.52
C LEU A 81 -8.22 -3.34 -4.05
N TYR A 82 -7.34 -2.63 -4.76
CA TYR A 82 -7.38 -2.58 -6.23
C TYR A 82 -6.92 -3.89 -6.87
N GLU A 83 -5.92 -4.55 -6.28
CA GLU A 83 -5.44 -5.85 -6.73
C GLU A 83 -6.47 -6.95 -6.49
N SER A 84 -7.10 -6.96 -5.32
CA SER A 84 -8.05 -8.03 -4.93
C SER A 84 -9.47 -7.79 -5.41
N PHE A 85 -9.91 -6.52 -5.51
CA PHE A 85 -11.31 -6.15 -5.81
C PHE A 85 -11.40 -5.17 -6.98
N PRO A 86 -11.28 -5.64 -8.23
CA PRO A 86 -11.37 -4.79 -9.42
C PRO A 86 -12.74 -4.09 -9.58
N ASN A 87 -13.78 -4.61 -8.91
CA ASN A 87 -15.13 -4.02 -8.89
C ASN A 87 -15.46 -3.31 -7.56
N GLY A 88 -14.49 -3.14 -6.66
CA GLY A 88 -14.69 -2.59 -5.32
C GLY A 88 -15.28 -3.60 -4.33
N TRP A 89 -15.60 -3.12 -3.13
CA TRP A 89 -16.02 -3.98 -2.02
C TRP A 89 -17.22 -4.89 -2.37
N PRO A 90 -17.22 -6.17 -1.95
CA PRO A 90 -18.28 -7.11 -2.31
C PRO A 90 -19.68 -6.68 -1.87
N ALA A 91 -20.68 -6.93 -2.72
CA ALA A 91 -22.08 -6.67 -2.40
C ALA A 91 -22.67 -7.71 -1.45
N LEU A 92 -22.20 -8.95 -1.54
CA LEU A 92 -22.58 -10.07 -0.70
C LEU A 92 -21.31 -10.67 -0.07
N MET A 93 -21.37 -10.95 1.22
CA MET A 93 -20.27 -11.56 1.97
C MET A 93 -20.47 -13.08 2.08
N ASP A 94 -20.42 -13.75 0.92
CA ASP A 94 -20.41 -15.21 0.81
C ASP A 94 -19.02 -15.80 1.10
N ASP A 95 -18.86 -17.11 1.00
CA ASP A 95 -17.61 -17.77 1.40
C ASP A 95 -16.42 -17.42 0.49
N GLU A 96 -16.66 -17.12 -0.79
CA GLU A 96 -15.63 -16.68 -1.72
C GLU A 96 -15.20 -15.24 -1.40
N ALA A 97 -16.16 -14.32 -1.26
CA ALA A 97 -15.89 -12.93 -0.88
C ALA A 97 -15.20 -12.84 0.49
N ARG A 98 -15.59 -13.69 1.46
CA ARG A 98 -14.92 -13.75 2.78
C ARG A 98 -13.45 -14.16 2.65
N MET A 99 -13.16 -15.14 1.81
CA MET A 99 -11.78 -15.59 1.59
C MET A 99 -10.96 -14.50 0.92
N GLU A 100 -11.48 -13.86 -0.11
CA GLU A 100 -10.80 -12.74 -0.79
C GLU A 100 -10.51 -11.57 0.16
N VAL A 101 -11.51 -11.17 0.96
CA VAL A 101 -11.34 -10.10 1.97
C VAL A 101 -10.30 -10.51 3.01
N ALA A 102 -10.33 -11.75 3.48
CA ALA A 102 -9.32 -12.24 4.43
C ALA A 102 -7.90 -12.24 3.83
N MET A 103 -7.74 -12.62 2.55
CA MET A 103 -6.45 -12.57 1.86
C MET A 103 -5.95 -11.15 1.68
N ALA A 104 -6.80 -10.22 1.23
CA ALA A 104 -6.45 -8.82 1.04
C ALA A 104 -6.01 -8.16 2.36
N LEU A 105 -6.78 -8.36 3.44
CA LEU A 105 -6.45 -7.82 4.76
C LEU A 105 -5.21 -8.51 5.38
N GLY A 106 -5.01 -9.80 5.11
CA GLY A 106 -3.82 -10.54 5.52
C GLY A 106 -2.55 -10.06 4.82
N SER A 107 -2.63 -9.80 3.50
CA SER A 107 -1.54 -9.20 2.71
C SER A 107 -1.20 -7.81 3.22
N TRP A 108 -2.22 -6.96 3.40
CA TRP A 108 -2.07 -5.62 3.99
C TRP A 108 -1.37 -5.66 5.36
N PHE A 109 -1.78 -6.57 6.23
CA PHE A 109 -1.12 -6.78 7.53
C PHE A 109 0.34 -7.21 7.36
N GLY A 110 0.64 -8.08 6.40
CA GLY A 110 2.00 -8.54 6.09
C GLY A 110 2.94 -7.41 5.65
N PHE A 111 2.43 -6.42 4.90
CA PHE A 111 3.19 -5.21 4.55
C PHE A 111 3.28 -4.20 5.70
N THR A 112 2.43 -4.29 6.71
CA THR A 112 2.36 -3.28 7.77
C THR A 112 3.61 -3.32 8.66
N PRO A 113 4.32 -2.18 8.86
CA PRO A 113 5.41 -2.11 9.82
C PRO A 113 4.98 -2.55 11.22
N VAL A 114 5.85 -3.26 11.95
CA VAL A 114 5.53 -3.84 13.27
C VAL A 114 4.93 -2.82 14.24
N THR A 115 5.39 -1.56 14.18
CA THR A 115 4.90 -0.44 15.00
C THR A 115 3.41 -0.12 14.78
N HIS A 116 2.82 -0.56 13.66
CA HIS A 116 1.46 -0.25 13.25
C HIS A 116 0.53 -1.47 13.18
N GLN A 117 1.05 -2.69 13.38
CA GLN A 117 0.27 -3.93 13.22
C GLN A 117 -0.95 -4.00 14.12
N GLU A 118 -0.87 -3.57 15.39
CA GLU A 118 -2.02 -3.55 16.28
C GLU A 118 -3.13 -2.61 15.79
N ARG A 119 -2.76 -1.48 15.20
CA ARG A 119 -3.70 -0.49 14.65
C ARG A 119 -4.40 -1.07 13.43
N VAL A 120 -3.63 -1.71 12.54
CA VAL A 120 -4.14 -2.40 11.36
C VAL A 120 -5.06 -3.56 11.74
N ASN A 121 -4.72 -4.35 12.75
CA ASN A 121 -5.59 -5.42 13.22
C ASN A 121 -6.95 -4.88 13.68
N ARG A 122 -6.97 -3.80 14.49
CA ARG A 122 -8.22 -3.14 14.90
C ARG A 122 -9.00 -2.56 13.72
N ALA A 123 -8.31 -1.99 12.72
CA ALA A 123 -8.95 -1.46 11.52
C ALA A 123 -9.57 -2.58 10.67
N SER A 124 -8.89 -3.72 10.53
CA SER A 124 -9.41 -4.92 9.87
C SER A 124 -10.67 -5.44 10.58
N ASP A 125 -10.64 -5.56 11.91
CA ASP A 125 -11.80 -5.96 12.72
C ASP A 125 -12.98 -4.99 12.51
N ALA A 126 -12.71 -3.68 12.47
CA ALA A 126 -13.72 -2.66 12.22
C ALA A 126 -14.33 -2.74 10.81
N LEU A 127 -13.51 -2.97 9.77
CA LEU A 127 -13.97 -3.19 8.40
C LEU A 127 -14.86 -4.43 8.29
N LEU A 128 -14.50 -5.53 8.95
CA LEU A 128 -15.30 -6.75 8.95
C LEU A 128 -16.61 -6.59 9.73
N ALA A 129 -16.57 -5.88 10.86
CA ALA A 129 -17.76 -5.64 11.68
C ALA A 129 -18.74 -4.64 11.03
N LYS A 130 -18.21 -3.65 10.29
CA LYS A 130 -18.98 -2.61 9.61
C LYS A 130 -18.44 -2.44 8.19
N PRO A 131 -18.80 -3.33 7.26
CA PRO A 131 -18.29 -3.27 5.90
C PRO A 131 -18.69 -1.96 5.21
N PRO A 132 -17.82 -1.43 4.35
CA PRO A 132 -18.15 -0.31 3.49
C PRO A 132 -19.26 -0.67 2.49
N PRO A 133 -19.90 0.32 1.86
CA PRO A 133 -20.94 0.04 0.87
C PRO A 133 -20.39 -0.76 -0.32
N PRO A 134 -21.24 -1.56 -0.99
CA PRO A 134 -20.84 -2.30 -2.18
C PRO A 134 -20.21 -1.40 -3.25
N GLY A 135 -19.14 -1.86 -3.88
CA GLY A 135 -18.39 -1.10 -4.87
C GLY A 135 -17.51 0.01 -4.28
N TRP A 136 -17.47 0.20 -2.95
CA TRP A 136 -16.52 1.12 -2.34
C TRP A 136 -15.10 0.70 -2.68
N ARG A 137 -14.34 1.68 -3.17
CA ARG A 137 -12.93 1.52 -3.47
C ARG A 137 -12.25 2.89 -3.32
N PRO A 138 -11.40 3.08 -2.30
CA PRO A 138 -10.80 4.38 -2.02
C PRO A 138 -9.88 4.80 -3.17
N LEU A 139 -9.94 6.05 -3.63
CA LEU A 139 -9.08 6.53 -4.72
C LEU A 139 -7.65 6.90 -4.24
N GLY A 140 -7.43 6.91 -2.93
CA GLY A 140 -6.15 7.26 -2.34
C GLY A 140 -6.14 7.09 -0.81
N PRO A 141 -4.99 7.32 -0.17
CA PRO A 141 -4.78 7.08 1.26
C PRO A 141 -5.58 8.03 2.17
N ASP A 142 -6.12 9.10 1.62
CA ASP A 142 -6.84 10.14 2.35
C ASP A 142 -8.38 10.04 2.14
N ASP A 143 -8.86 8.86 1.72
CA ASP A 143 -10.29 8.51 1.71
C ASP A 143 -10.91 8.66 3.12
N GLU A 144 -12.14 9.19 3.20
CA GLU A 144 -12.80 9.53 4.46
C GLU A 144 -12.97 8.35 5.41
N LEU A 145 -13.28 7.16 4.87
CA LEU A 145 -13.41 5.96 5.69
C LEU A 145 -12.03 5.51 6.19
N LEU A 146 -11.01 5.56 5.33
CA LEU A 146 -9.65 5.21 5.73
C LEU A 146 -9.10 6.16 6.81
N LEU A 147 -9.37 7.45 6.71
CA LEU A 147 -9.00 8.45 7.73
C LEU A 147 -9.71 8.19 9.06
N THR A 148 -10.94 7.69 9.01
CA THR A 148 -11.71 7.32 10.22
C THR A 148 -11.15 6.05 10.88
N LEU A 149 -10.77 5.04 10.08
CA LEU A 149 -10.25 3.76 10.57
C LEU A 149 -8.82 3.88 11.09
N LEU A 150 -7.99 4.67 10.41
CA LEU A 150 -6.58 4.85 10.69
C LEU A 150 -6.25 6.34 10.67
N PRO A 151 -6.65 7.11 11.71
CA PRO A 151 -6.34 8.54 11.79
C PRO A 151 -4.82 8.76 11.87
N ASP A 152 -4.35 9.90 11.35
CA ASP A 152 -2.94 10.28 11.50
C ASP A 152 -2.53 10.31 12.99
N GLU A 153 -1.28 9.98 13.26
CA GLU A 153 -0.73 10.12 14.62
C GLU A 153 -0.69 11.61 14.97
N GLU A 154 -1.25 11.97 16.12
CA GLU A 154 -1.11 13.33 16.66
C GLU A 154 0.37 13.58 16.95
N ALA A 155 0.90 14.69 16.42
CA ALA A 155 2.29 15.11 16.56
C ALA A 155 2.61 15.62 17.98
#